data_AF-A0A151NKT0-F1
#
_entry.id   AF-A0A151NKT0-F1
#
_cell.length_a   1.000
_cell.length_b   1.000
_cell.length_c   1.000
_cell.angle_alpha   90.00
_cell.angle_beta   90.00
_cell.angle_gamma   90.00
#
_symmetry.space_group_name_H-M   'P 1'
#
loop_
_entity.id
_entity.type
_entity.pdbx_description
1 polymer ?
#
loop_
_entity_poly.entity_id
_entity_poly.type
_entity_poly.pdbx_seq_one_letter_code
_entity_poly.pdbx_strand_id
1 'polypeptide(L)'
;MVDLRGAKVASFTVEGCELICLPQAFDLFLKHLVGGLHTVYTKLKRLEITPVVCNVEQVRILRGLGAIQPGVNRCKLISRKDFETLYNDCTNARQGDLYERMTSLTLTQKDTKTPGLGGKLSTVAQLDQ
;
A
#
# COMPACT_ATOMS: atom_id res chain seq x y z
N MET A 1 -11.11 -17.04 18.34
CA MET A 1 -11.54 -16.01 17.35
C MET A 1 -11.73 -14.69 18.08
N VAL A 2 -11.45 -13.57 17.41
CA VAL A 2 -11.53 -12.22 17.99
C VAL A 2 -12.28 -11.28 17.05
N ASP A 3 -12.76 -10.16 17.59
CA ASP A 3 -13.36 -9.11 16.79
C ASP A 3 -12.29 -8.17 16.21
N LEU A 4 -12.36 -7.94 14.91
CA LEU A 4 -11.55 -6.95 14.21
C LEU A 4 -12.47 -6.16 13.28
N ARG A 5 -12.70 -4.90 13.60
CA ARG A 5 -13.52 -3.98 12.79
C ARG A 5 -14.91 -4.56 12.45
N GLY A 6 -15.53 -5.28 13.39
CA GLY A 6 -16.86 -5.87 13.24
C GLY A 6 -16.90 -7.23 12.53
N ALA A 7 -15.75 -7.80 12.14
CA ALA A 7 -15.67 -9.16 11.63
C ALA A 7 -14.93 -10.09 12.59
N LYS A 8 -15.31 -11.37 12.59
CA LYS A 8 -14.61 -12.40 13.37
C LYS A 8 -13.39 -12.90 12.60
N VAL A 9 -12.21 -12.79 13.22
CA VAL A 9 -10.95 -13.30 12.68
C VAL A 9 -10.33 -14.35 13.59
N ALA A 10 -9.61 -15.30 13.00
CA ALA A 10 -8.85 -16.30 13.72
C ALA A 10 -7.63 -15.66 14.38
N SER A 11 -7.31 -16.11 15.59
CA SER A 11 -6.22 -15.59 16.40
C SER A 11 -5.52 -16.71 17.17
N PHE A 12 -4.28 -16.45 17.54
CA PHE A 12 -3.49 -17.25 18.49
C PHE A 12 -2.87 -16.33 19.53
N THR A 13 -2.67 -16.86 20.74
CA THR A 13 -1.81 -16.20 21.73
C THR A 13 -0.41 -16.79 21.58
N VAL A 14 0.57 -15.95 21.25
CA VAL A 14 1.98 -16.32 21.11
C VAL A 14 2.77 -15.44 22.07
N GLU A 15 3.51 -16.03 23.00
CA GLU A 15 4.31 -15.28 24.00
C GLU A 15 3.50 -14.23 24.78
N GLY A 16 2.25 -14.58 25.13
CA GLY A 16 1.34 -13.67 25.84
C GLY A 16 0.71 -12.58 24.97
N CYS A 17 1.04 -12.50 23.68
CA CYS A 17 0.47 -11.54 22.75
C CYS A 17 -0.61 -12.18 21.86
N GLU A 18 -1.77 -11.55 21.77
CA GLU A 18 -2.85 -11.98 20.88
C GLU A 18 -2.60 -11.50 19.45
N LEU A 19 -2.36 -12.44 18.54
CA LEU A 19 -2.07 -12.19 17.14
C LEU A 19 -3.17 -12.75 16.25
N ILE A 20 -3.53 -12.03 15.20
CA ILE A 20 -4.56 -12.38 14.22
C ILE A 20 -3.97 -12.92 12.92
N CYS A 21 -4.74 -13.73 12.20
CA CYS A 21 -4.35 -14.25 10.89
C CYS A 21 -4.26 -13.13 9.84
N LEU A 22 -3.04 -12.80 9.39
CA LEU A 22 -2.82 -11.71 8.43
C LEU A 22 -3.44 -11.98 7.05
N PRO A 23 -3.32 -13.17 6.42
CA PRO A 23 -4.01 -13.46 5.16
C PRO A 23 -5.53 -13.31 5.24
N GLN A 24 -6.14 -13.76 6.34
CA GLN A 24 -7.58 -13.60 6.56
C GLN A 24 -7.97 -12.12 6.67
N ALA A 25 -7.24 -11.34 7.48
CA ALA A 25 -7.49 -9.92 7.63
C ALA A 25 -7.27 -9.16 6.30
N PHE A 26 -6.32 -9.59 5.49
CA PHE A 26 -6.14 -9.07 4.13
C PHE A 26 -7.37 -9.32 3.26
N ASP A 27 -7.89 -10.55 3.22
CA ASP A 27 -9.04 -10.91 2.39
C ASP A 27 -10.33 -10.18 2.81
N LEU A 28 -10.45 -9.85 4.10
CA LEU A 28 -11.60 -9.13 4.64
C LEU A 28 -11.52 -7.62 4.40
N PHE A 29 -10.34 -7.01 4.58
CA PHE A 29 -10.24 -5.55 4.71
C PHE A 29 -9.33 -4.87 3.68
N LEU A 30 -8.34 -5.58 3.13
CA LEU A 30 -7.27 -4.97 2.33
C LEU A 30 -7.29 -5.38 0.86
N LYS A 31 -7.94 -6.50 0.48
CA LYS A 31 -7.90 -7.03 -0.90
C LYS A 31 -8.35 -6.06 -2.00
N HIS A 32 -9.15 -5.05 -1.64
CA HIS A 32 -9.61 -4.00 -2.56
C HIS A 32 -8.80 -2.69 -2.45
N LEU A 33 -7.94 -2.58 -1.45
CA LEU A 33 -7.10 -1.40 -1.20
C LEU A 33 -5.69 -1.57 -1.76
N VAL A 34 -5.22 -2.82 -1.91
CA VAL A 34 -3.87 -3.14 -2.39
C VAL A 34 -3.92 -4.25 -3.44
N GLY A 35 -2.91 -4.30 -4.31
CA GLY A 35 -2.81 -5.26 -5.41
C GLY A 35 -2.50 -6.71 -5.02
N GLY A 36 -2.50 -7.05 -3.73
CA GLY A 36 -2.30 -8.41 -3.24
C GLY A 36 -1.51 -8.50 -1.94
N LEU A 37 -1.46 -9.72 -1.39
CA LEU A 37 -0.77 -10.00 -0.11
C LEU A 37 0.74 -9.75 -0.18
N HIS A 38 1.36 -9.81 -1.37
CA HIS A 38 2.77 -9.47 -1.55
C HIS A 38 3.04 -7.98 -1.24
N THR A 39 2.17 -7.07 -1.71
CA THR A 39 2.25 -5.63 -1.41
C THR A 39 2.11 -5.37 0.09
N VAL A 40 1.27 -6.14 0.79
CA VAL A 40 1.14 -6.07 2.24
C VAL A 40 2.48 -6.37 2.92
N TYR A 41 3.19 -7.41 2.51
CA TYR A 41 4.50 -7.73 3.08
C TYR A 41 5.55 -6.65 2.82
N THR A 42 5.54 -6.03 1.64
CA THR A 42 6.43 -4.89 1.34
C THR A 42 6.12 -3.68 2.21
N LYS A 43 4.82 -3.37 2.42
CA LYS A 43 4.41 -2.28 3.32
C LYS A 43 4.80 -2.56 4.77
N LEU A 44 4.61 -3.79 5.26
CA LEU A 44 5.03 -4.17 6.61
C LEU A 44 6.53 -3.97 6.82
N LYS A 45 7.36 -4.32 5.82
CA LYS A 45 8.81 -4.08 5.87
C LYS A 45 9.13 -2.58 5.98
N ARG A 46 8.43 -1.72 5.23
CA ARG A 46 8.63 -0.26 5.29
C ARG A 46 8.17 0.36 6.62
N LEU A 47 7.12 -0.20 7.22
CA LEU A 47 6.61 0.21 8.53
C LEU A 47 7.39 -0.42 9.69
N GLU A 48 8.45 -1.17 9.41
CA GLU A 48 9.27 -1.87 10.40
C GLU A 48 8.48 -2.87 11.27
N ILE A 49 7.38 -3.40 10.73
CA ILE A 49 6.56 -4.41 11.39
C ILE A 49 6.98 -5.81 10.92
N THR A 50 7.42 -6.64 11.85
CA THR A 50 7.79 -8.04 11.57
C THR A 50 6.68 -8.99 12.01
N PRO A 51 5.89 -9.55 11.07
CA PRO A 51 4.85 -10.51 11.42
C PRO A 51 5.43 -11.88 11.80
N VAL A 52 4.77 -12.57 12.72
CA VAL A 52 5.17 -13.90 13.21
C VAL A 52 4.81 -14.97 12.19
N VAL A 53 5.74 -15.88 11.89
CA VAL A 53 5.47 -16.99 10.96
C VAL A 53 4.72 -18.10 11.69
N CYS A 54 3.61 -18.58 11.10
CA CYS A 54 2.88 -19.71 11.67
C CYS A 54 3.70 -21.00 11.59
N ASN A 55 3.62 -21.83 12.63
CA ASN A 55 4.07 -23.21 12.56
C ASN A 55 3.07 -24.09 11.79
N VAL A 56 3.46 -25.34 11.49
CA VAL A 56 2.64 -26.28 10.70
C VAL A 56 1.27 -26.52 11.32
N GLU A 57 1.20 -26.62 12.66
CA GLU A 57 -0.04 -26.90 13.38
C GLU A 57 -1.01 -25.71 13.33
N GLN A 58 -0.50 -24.49 13.53
CA GLN A 58 -1.28 -23.26 13.37
C GLN A 58 -1.85 -23.14 11.95
N VAL A 59 -1.07 -23.47 10.92
CA VAL A 59 -1.56 -23.47 9.53
C VAL A 59 -2.68 -24.50 9.34
N ARG A 60 -2.55 -25.70 9.91
CA ARG A 60 -3.60 -26.73 9.85
C ARG A 60 -4.89 -26.26 10.51
N ILE A 61 -4.80 -25.70 11.72
CA ILE A 61 -5.94 -25.15 12.46
C ILE A 61 -6.63 -24.04 11.65
N LEU A 62 -5.86 -23.10 11.09
CA LEU A 62 -6.42 -22.01 10.29
C LEU A 62 -7.17 -22.49 9.04
N ARG A 63 -6.69 -23.56 8.39
CA ARG A 63 -7.44 -24.20 7.28
C ARG A 63 -8.72 -24.85 7.77
N GLY A 64 -8.69 -25.57 8.88
CA GLY A 64 -9.87 -26.19 9.48
C GLY A 64 -10.96 -25.18 9.87
N LEU A 65 -10.55 -23.97 10.25
CA LEU A 65 -11.45 -22.84 10.54
C LEU A 65 -11.93 -22.08 9.29
N GLY A 66 -11.44 -22.40 8.10
CA GLY A 66 -11.72 -21.65 6.88
C GLY A 66 -11.12 -20.24 6.86
N ALA A 67 -10.18 -19.93 7.77
CA ALA A 67 -9.52 -18.62 7.83
C ALA A 67 -8.55 -18.40 6.65
N ILE A 68 -8.01 -19.49 6.10
CA ILE A 68 -7.16 -19.50 4.92
C ILE A 68 -7.59 -20.64 3.97
N GLN A 69 -7.32 -20.48 2.68
CA GLN A 69 -7.69 -21.50 1.70
C GLN A 69 -6.95 -22.84 1.92
N PRO A 70 -7.54 -23.99 1.53
CA PRO A 70 -6.93 -25.30 1.72
C PRO A 70 -5.53 -25.47 1.11
N GLY A 71 -5.24 -24.80 -0.01
CA GLY A 71 -3.93 -24.84 -0.67
C GLY A 71 -2.83 -23.99 -0.01
N VAL A 72 -3.17 -23.19 1.01
CA VAL A 72 -2.21 -22.30 1.68
C VAL A 72 -1.38 -23.09 2.68
N ASN A 73 -0.05 -23.05 2.51
CA ASN A 73 0.92 -23.71 3.38
C ASN A 73 1.83 -22.73 4.14
N ARG A 74 1.73 -21.42 3.88
CA ARG A 74 2.49 -20.39 4.58
C ARG A 74 1.52 -19.31 5.06
N CYS A 75 1.51 -19.07 6.35
CA CYS A 75 0.69 -18.04 6.98
C CYS A 75 1.55 -17.23 7.95
N LYS A 76 1.18 -15.97 8.15
CA LYS A 76 1.78 -15.11 9.16
C LYS A 76 0.70 -14.52 10.07
N LEU A 77 1.08 -14.22 11.30
CA LEU A 77 0.26 -13.58 12.31
C LEU A 77 0.77 -12.16 12.57
N ILE A 78 -0.12 -11.26 12.94
CA ILE A 78 0.18 -9.86 13.23
C ILE A 78 -0.63 -9.41 14.45
N SER A 79 -0.13 -8.46 15.24
CA SER A 79 -0.92 -7.90 16.34
C SER A 79 -2.07 -7.05 15.79
N ARG A 80 -3.15 -6.88 16.56
CA ARG A 80 -4.26 -5.99 16.18
C ARG A 80 -3.78 -4.54 16.00
N LYS A 81 -2.88 -4.08 16.87
CA LYS A 81 -2.29 -2.73 16.80
C LYS A 81 -1.54 -2.52 15.48
N ASP A 82 -0.67 -3.46 15.11
CA ASP A 82 0.12 -3.36 13.88
C ASP A 82 -0.74 -3.48 12.63
N PHE A 83 -1.81 -4.27 12.69
CA PHE A 83 -2.79 -4.32 11.61
C PHE A 83 -3.49 -2.98 11.40
N GLU A 84 -3.87 -2.25 12.46
CA GLU A 84 -4.45 -0.92 12.32
C GLU A 84 -3.44 0.07 11.71
N THR A 85 -2.17 0.01 12.09
CA THR A 85 -1.10 0.81 11.45
C THR A 85 -1.01 0.52 9.95
N LEU A 86 -0.99 -0.76 9.56
CA LEU A 86 -1.00 -1.19 8.16
C LEU A 86 -2.26 -0.71 7.42
N TYR A 87 -3.42 -0.82 8.04
CA TYR A 87 -4.70 -0.42 7.46
C TYR A 87 -4.74 1.10 7.20
N ASN A 88 -4.30 1.89 8.16
CA ASN A 88 -4.19 3.35 8.03
C ASN A 88 -3.20 3.73 6.93
N ASP A 89 -2.07 3.03 6.80
CA ASP A 89 -1.14 3.24 5.69
C ASP A 89 -1.77 2.99 4.31
N CYS A 90 -2.57 1.92 4.19
CA CYS A 90 -3.25 1.59 2.94
C CYS A 90 -4.36 2.58 2.58
N THR A 91 -5.01 3.18 3.58
CA THR A 91 -6.14 4.09 3.38
C THR A 91 -5.70 5.56 3.22
N ASN A 92 -4.69 6.00 3.95
CA ASN A 92 -4.15 7.36 3.84
C ASN A 92 -3.33 7.56 2.55
N ALA A 93 -2.60 6.54 2.08
CA ALA A 93 -1.90 6.62 0.79
C ALA A 93 -2.87 6.92 -0.38
N ARG A 94 -4.08 6.38 -0.32
CA ARG A 94 -5.11 6.61 -1.34
C ARG A 94 -5.63 8.06 -1.34
N GLN A 95 -5.54 8.79 -0.23
CA GLN A 95 -5.84 10.23 -0.23
C GLN A 95 -4.73 11.04 -0.91
N GLY A 96 -3.47 10.60 -0.78
CA GLY A 96 -2.34 11.19 -1.50
C GLY A 96 -2.40 10.98 -3.02
N ASP A 97 -2.78 9.77 -3.47
CA ASP A 97 -2.90 9.44 -4.90
C ASP A 97 -4.01 10.24 -5.61
N LEU A 98 -5.06 10.65 -4.89
CA LEU A 98 -6.10 11.54 -5.43
C LEU A 98 -5.59 12.98 -5.60
N TYR A 99 -4.68 13.44 -4.74
CA TYR A 99 -4.07 14.75 -4.88
C TYR A 99 -3.16 14.79 -6.13
N GLU A 100 -2.33 13.79 -6.38
CA GLU A 100 -1.47 13.74 -7.60
C GLU A 100 -2.27 13.58 -8.91
N ARG A 101 -3.36 12.81 -8.89
CA ARG A 101 -4.27 12.70 -10.05
C ARG A 101 -5.03 13.99 -10.34
N MET A 102 -5.30 14.81 -9.33
CA MET A 102 -5.91 16.13 -9.50
C MET A 102 -4.91 17.13 -10.11
N THR A 103 -3.63 17.12 -9.70
CA THR A 103 -2.60 18.05 -10.22
C THR A 103 -2.24 17.79 -11.68
N SER A 104 -2.43 16.55 -12.17
CA SER A 104 -2.15 16.19 -13.57
C SER A 104 -3.24 16.66 -14.56
N LEU A 105 -4.39 17.15 -14.08
CA LEU A 105 -5.46 17.71 -14.95
C LEU A 105 -5.36 19.23 -15.16
N THR A 106 -4.33 19.90 -14.61
CA THR A 106 -4.14 21.36 -14.72
C THR A 106 -2.87 21.79 -15.48
N LEU A 107 -2.41 21.02 -16.47
CA LEU A 107 -1.31 21.44 -17.37
C LEU A 107 -1.67 21.34 -18.86
N THR A 108 -2.89 21.71 -19.24
CA THR A 108 -3.17 22.08 -20.63
C THR A 108 -3.87 23.42 -20.69
N GLN A 109 -3.12 24.52 -20.65
CA GLN A 109 -3.15 25.58 -21.67
C GLN A 109 -2.38 26.84 -21.26
N LYS A 110 -1.51 27.25 -22.21
CA LYS A 110 -1.21 28.61 -22.65
C LYS A 110 -0.45 29.53 -21.70
N ASP A 111 0.78 29.86 -22.13
CA ASP A 111 1.29 31.22 -21.99
C ASP A 111 1.95 31.70 -23.29
N THR A 112 1.19 32.52 -24.00
CA THR A 112 1.65 33.50 -24.98
C THR A 112 1.96 34.81 -24.25
N LYS A 113 3.23 35.27 -24.20
CA LYS A 113 3.55 36.72 -24.10
C LYS A 113 5.04 37.09 -24.30
N THR A 114 5.28 37.93 -25.31
CA THR A 114 6.40 38.88 -25.57
C THR A 114 6.51 39.98 -24.48
N PRO A 115 7.44 40.98 -24.49
CA PRO A 115 8.73 41.19 -25.20
C PRO A 115 9.90 41.62 -24.27
N GLY A 116 11.16 41.62 -24.75
CA GLY A 116 12.32 42.12 -24.01
C GLY A 116 13.31 42.91 -24.89
N LEU A 117 13.48 44.20 -24.60
CA LEU A 117 14.45 45.13 -25.20
C LEU A 117 15.90 44.77 -24.83
N GLY A 118 16.85 45.05 -25.73
CA GLY A 118 18.21 45.44 -25.33
C GLY A 118 19.38 44.80 -26.08
N GLY A 119 19.64 45.31 -27.29
CA GLY A 119 20.96 45.54 -27.90
C GLY A 119 22.10 44.53 -27.76
N LYS A 120 22.57 44.02 -28.90
CA LYS A 120 23.93 44.32 -29.41
C LYS A 120 24.03 44.03 -30.91
N LEU A 121 24.51 45.06 -31.61
CA LEU A 121 24.91 45.11 -33.00
C LEU A 121 26.09 44.17 -33.25
N SER A 122 26.09 43.39 -34.34
CA SER A 122 27.20 43.23 -35.31
C SER A 122 26.91 42.14 -36.34
N THR A 123 26.60 42.60 -37.56
CA THR A 123 27.04 42.13 -38.88
C THR A 123 27.14 40.62 -39.16
N VAL A 124 26.23 40.11 -39.99
CA VAL A 124 26.53 39.06 -40.98
C VAL A 124 25.95 39.51 -42.32
N ALA A 125 26.84 39.66 -43.30
CA ALA A 125 26.50 39.99 -44.67
C ALA A 125 25.79 38.80 -45.35
N GLN A 126 24.67 39.09 -46.02
CA GLN A 126 24.14 38.26 -47.10
C GLN A 126 25.08 38.34 -48.30
N LEU A 127 25.23 37.24 -49.05
CA LEU A 127 25.05 37.29 -50.49
C LEU A 127 24.81 35.88 -51.06
N ASP A 128 23.68 35.77 -51.75
CA ASP A 128 23.28 34.74 -52.71
C ASP A 128 24.33 34.52 -53.83
N GLN A 129 24.74 33.27 -54.01
CA GLN A 129 24.60 32.49 -55.26
C GLN A 129 25.12 31.06 -55.08
#